data_AF-A0A9P7J8A4-F1
#
_entry.id   AF-A0A9P7J8A4-F1
#
_cell.length_a   1.000
_cell.length_b   1.000
_cell.length_c   1.000
_cell.angle_alpha   90.00
_cell.angle_beta   90.00
_cell.angle_gamma   90.00
#
_symmetry.space_group_name_H-M   'P 1'
#
loop_
_entity.id
_entity.type
_entity.pdbx_description
1 polymer ?
#
loop_
_entity_poly.entity_id
_entity_poly.type
_entity_poly.pdbx_seq_one_letter_code
_entity_poly.pdbx_strand_id
1 'polypeptide(L)'
;MDTKLRALKVQELKEILSKASIPPGNAKKQDLINKILANPPAIDVFHTLHPGTKPKNSKPAPPPSTDDDLLAPPEEIDWTVEESITVEPASPPKESEQPLPSPAPAVAAPPAPEPEPAPAVQSEEDKRKARAARFGTAYVEPVQKQPKKAAGEKPDILKARAERFGFVASVAKGRGKRTAPVENVDPEEQERRRKRAERFGLPLSGKA
;
A
#
# COMPACT_ATOMS: atom_id res chain seq x y z
N MET A 1 -25.84 5.04 -4.88
CA MET A 1 -25.01 6.13 -4.30
C MET A 1 -23.56 5.70 -4.10
N ASP A 2 -23.34 4.44 -3.75
CA ASP A 2 -22.03 3.88 -3.39
C ASP A 2 -20.95 4.05 -4.46
N THR A 3 -21.31 3.92 -5.74
CA THR A 3 -20.37 4.15 -6.86
C THR A 3 -19.82 5.58 -6.86
N LYS A 4 -20.64 6.57 -6.51
CA LYS A 4 -20.24 7.98 -6.41
C LYS A 4 -19.34 8.20 -5.20
N LEU A 5 -19.70 7.64 -4.05
CA LEU A 5 -18.85 7.69 -2.86
C LEU A 5 -17.49 6.98 -3.08
N ARG A 6 -17.46 5.91 -3.88
CA ARG A 6 -16.21 5.23 -4.28
C ARG A 6 -15.38 6.04 -5.26
N ALA A 7 -15.97 6.93 -6.05
CA ALA A 7 -15.24 7.82 -6.96
C ALA A 7 -14.56 8.99 -6.21
N LEU A 8 -15.12 9.42 -5.09
CA LEU A 8 -14.55 10.50 -4.27
C LEU A 8 -13.19 10.13 -3.65
N LYS A 9 -12.39 11.15 -3.38
CA LYS A 9 -11.10 10.98 -2.67
C LYS A 9 -11.35 10.81 -1.17
N VAL A 10 -10.40 10.18 -0.47
CA VAL A 10 -10.47 10.00 0.99
C VAL A 10 -10.67 11.33 1.71
N GLN A 11 -10.07 12.43 1.22
CA GLN A 11 -10.25 13.76 1.79
C GLN A 11 -11.70 14.24 1.72
N GLU A 12 -12.36 14.12 0.55
CA GLU A 12 -13.75 14.53 0.34
C GLU A 12 -14.71 13.71 1.23
N LEU A 13 -14.45 12.40 1.37
CA LEU A 13 -15.22 11.55 2.29
C LEU A 13 -15.10 12.00 3.75
N LYS A 14 -13.90 12.45 4.16
CA LYS A 14 -13.69 13.02 5.51
C LYS A 14 -14.39 14.37 5.68
N GLU A 15 -14.42 15.20 4.64
CA GLU A 15 -15.12 16.49 4.67
C GLU A 15 -16.63 16.32 4.81
N ILE A 16 -17.23 15.34 4.12
CA ILE A 16 -18.64 14.99 4.25
C ILE A 16 -18.96 14.58 5.69
N LEU A 17 -18.15 13.67 6.26
CA LEU A 17 -18.32 13.24 7.66
C LEU A 17 -18.14 14.39 8.65
N SER A 18 -17.12 15.23 8.44
CA SER A 18 -16.87 16.40 9.30
C SER A 18 -18.03 17.39 9.27
N LYS A 19 -18.63 17.65 8.10
CA LYS A 19 -19.79 18.54 7.96
C LYS A 19 -21.06 17.94 8.56
N ALA A 20 -21.19 16.62 8.51
CA ALA A 20 -22.24 15.89 9.22
C ALA A 20 -21.99 15.77 10.74
N SER A 21 -20.92 16.39 11.27
CA SER A 21 -20.49 16.28 12.67
C SER A 21 -20.17 14.84 13.12
N ILE A 22 -19.79 13.97 12.18
CA ILE A 22 -19.39 12.58 12.43
C ILE A 22 -17.85 12.50 12.39
N PRO A 23 -17.20 11.94 13.42
CA PRO A 23 -15.74 11.84 13.44
C PRO A 23 -15.23 10.91 12.31
N PRO A 24 -14.45 11.43 11.34
CA PRO A 24 -13.99 10.64 10.21
C PRO A 24 -13.05 9.50 10.64
N GLY A 25 -12.26 9.73 11.69
CA GLY A 25 -11.23 8.80 12.14
C GLY A 25 -10.16 8.51 11.06
N ASN A 26 -9.23 7.61 11.38
CA ASN A 26 -8.20 7.13 10.45
C ASN A 26 -8.63 5.82 9.78
N ALA A 27 -9.88 5.76 9.32
CA ALA A 27 -10.43 4.56 8.71
C ALA A 27 -10.03 4.46 7.23
N LYS A 28 -10.08 3.24 6.65
CA LYS A 28 -9.80 3.04 5.22
C LYS A 28 -10.90 3.70 4.38
N LYS A 29 -10.63 3.90 3.08
CA LYS A 29 -11.60 4.52 2.16
C LYS A 29 -12.98 3.84 2.20
N GLN A 30 -13.01 2.51 2.24
CA GLN A 30 -14.27 1.76 2.31
C GLN A 30 -15.00 1.99 3.63
N ASP A 31 -14.28 2.03 4.76
CA ASP A 31 -14.89 2.29 6.07
C ASP A 31 -15.53 3.68 6.14
N LEU A 32 -14.91 4.69 5.51
CA LEU A 32 -15.48 6.03 5.42
C LEU A 32 -16.76 6.04 4.57
N ILE A 33 -16.79 5.28 3.47
CA ILE A 33 -17.97 5.12 2.64
C ILE A 33 -19.08 4.44 3.44
N ASN A 34 -18.77 3.33 4.13
CA ASN A 34 -19.72 2.62 4.97
C ASN A 34 -20.28 3.51 6.09
N LYS A 35 -19.43 4.36 6.71
CA LYS A 35 -19.88 5.34 7.70
C LYS A 35 -20.83 6.38 7.11
N ILE A 36 -20.59 6.86 5.89
CA ILE A 36 -21.51 7.80 5.22
C ILE A 36 -22.85 7.10 4.94
N LEU A 37 -22.83 5.85 4.47
CA LEU A 37 -24.05 5.10 4.17
C LEU A 37 -24.84 4.73 5.43
N ALA A 38 -24.16 4.46 6.54
CA ALA A 38 -24.80 4.17 7.83
C ALA A 38 -25.44 5.41 8.49
N ASN A 39 -25.07 6.63 8.07
CA ASN A 39 -25.53 7.87 8.69
C ASN A 39 -26.27 8.77 7.68
N PRO A 40 -27.61 8.83 7.71
CA PRO A 40 -28.41 9.71 6.85
C PRO A 40 -27.95 11.19 6.79
N PRO A 41 -27.54 11.86 7.88
CA PRO A 41 -27.10 13.25 7.79
C PRO A 41 -25.84 13.43 6.91
N ALA A 42 -24.97 12.43 6.82
CA ALA A 42 -23.82 12.46 5.91
C ALA A 42 -24.24 12.33 4.44
N ILE A 43 -25.33 11.60 4.18
CA ILE A 43 -25.89 11.44 2.84
C ILE A 43 -26.47 12.78 2.36
N ASP A 44 -27.19 13.50 3.22
CA ASP A 44 -27.73 14.82 2.88
C ASP A 44 -26.63 15.84 2.58
N VAL A 45 -25.59 15.86 3.42
CA VAL A 45 -24.39 16.67 3.16
C VAL A 45 -23.76 16.27 1.82
N PHE A 46 -23.62 14.98 1.51
CA PHE A 46 -23.12 14.53 0.21
C PHE A 46 -23.99 15.06 -0.96
N HIS A 47 -25.32 15.03 -0.83
CA HIS A 47 -26.23 15.56 -1.87
C HIS A 47 -26.10 17.06 -2.07
N THR A 48 -25.91 17.83 -0.99
CA THR A 48 -25.71 19.29 -1.08
C THR A 48 -24.39 19.65 -1.73
N LEU A 49 -23.32 18.87 -1.48
CA LEU A 49 -21.99 19.11 -2.04
C LEU A 49 -21.83 18.59 -3.46
N HIS A 50 -22.59 17.56 -3.84
CA HIS A 50 -22.52 16.93 -5.16
C HIS A 50 -23.89 16.93 -5.86
N PRO A 51 -24.47 18.12 -6.15
CA PRO A 51 -25.82 18.26 -6.71
C PRO A 51 -25.97 17.65 -8.12
N GLY A 52 -24.86 17.45 -8.85
CA GLY A 52 -24.85 16.78 -10.16
C GLY A 52 -24.94 15.26 -10.11
N THR A 53 -25.05 14.66 -8.92
CA THR A 53 -25.08 13.21 -8.72
C THR A 53 -26.43 12.69 -8.21
N LYS A 54 -27.51 13.46 -8.32
CA LYS A 54 -28.84 12.83 -8.37
C LYS A 54 -28.87 11.91 -9.60
N PRO A 55 -29.40 10.68 -9.51
CA PRO A 55 -29.70 9.92 -10.72
C PRO A 55 -30.56 10.84 -11.59
N LYS A 56 -30.11 11.17 -12.80
CA LYS A 56 -30.95 11.77 -13.83
C LYS A 56 -31.98 10.71 -14.22
N ASN A 57 -32.99 10.53 -13.39
CA ASN A 57 -34.29 10.01 -13.80
C ASN A 57 -35.31 11.13 -13.53
N SER A 58 -35.16 12.23 -14.27
CA SER A 58 -36.17 13.27 -14.41
C SER A 58 -36.17 13.70 -15.87
N LYS A 59 -37.03 13.02 -16.63
CA LYS A 59 -37.67 13.62 -17.78
C LYS A 59 -38.53 14.79 -17.23
N PRO A 60 -38.45 16.02 -17.77
CA PRO A 60 -39.30 17.11 -17.31
C PRO A 60 -40.70 16.91 -17.93
N ALA A 61 -41.74 16.91 -17.10
CA ALA A 61 -43.14 16.97 -17.54
C ALA A 61 -43.99 17.69 -16.46
N PRO A 62 -45.10 18.33 -16.85
CA PRO A 62 -45.58 19.64 -16.36
C PRO A 62 -46.52 19.52 -15.12
N PRO A 63 -47.11 20.62 -14.60
CA PRO A 63 -47.67 20.72 -13.23
C PRO A 63 -49.06 20.04 -13.10
N PRO A 64 -49.63 19.98 -11.87
CA PRO A 64 -50.47 18.87 -11.42
C PRO A 64 -51.91 18.99 -11.92
N SER A 65 -52.39 17.93 -12.55
CA SER A 65 -53.81 17.64 -12.69
C SER A 65 -54.19 16.54 -11.70
N THR A 66 -55.06 16.93 -10.78
CA THR A 66 -55.98 16.09 -10.02
C THR A 66 -56.71 15.11 -10.93
N ASP A 67 -56.95 13.91 -10.40
CA ASP A 67 -58.15 13.07 -10.56
C ASP A 67 -57.81 11.58 -10.76
N ASP A 68 -58.27 10.79 -9.78
CA ASP A 68 -58.62 9.36 -9.85
C ASP A 68 -57.56 8.32 -10.24
N ASP A 69 -56.92 7.71 -9.22
CA ASP A 69 -56.63 6.27 -9.22
C ASP A 69 -56.58 5.70 -7.79
N LEU A 70 -57.74 5.72 -7.13
CA LEU A 70 -57.99 5.04 -5.85
C LEU A 70 -58.56 3.62 -6.07
N LEU A 71 -58.19 2.91 -7.14
CA LEU A 71 -58.80 1.61 -7.46
C LEU A 71 -57.86 0.54 -8.05
N ALA A 72 -56.55 0.73 -8.11
CA ALA A 72 -55.63 -0.36 -8.44
C ALA A 72 -55.10 -1.06 -7.16
N PRO A 73 -55.54 -2.31 -6.86
CA PRO A 73 -55.02 -3.08 -5.74
C PRO A 73 -53.54 -3.44 -5.92
N PRO A 74 -52.77 -3.58 -4.82
CA PRO A 74 -51.35 -3.88 -4.88
C PRO A 74 -51.11 -5.28 -5.44
N GLU A 75 -50.31 -5.40 -6.50
CA GLU A 75 -49.76 -6.71 -6.89
C GLU A 75 -48.65 -7.11 -5.93
N GLU A 76 -49.01 -8.07 -5.09
CA GLU A 76 -48.14 -8.98 -4.36
C GLU A 76 -47.34 -9.80 -5.37
N ILE A 77 -46.03 -9.57 -5.43
CA ILE A 77 -45.10 -10.48 -6.09
C ILE A 77 -44.23 -11.11 -5.00
N ASP A 78 -44.70 -12.29 -4.60
CA ASP A 78 -44.02 -13.35 -3.85
C ASP A 78 -42.60 -13.60 -4.38
N TRP A 79 -41.60 -13.40 -3.53
CA TRP A 79 -40.24 -13.95 -3.70
C TRP A 79 -39.90 -14.98 -2.61
N THR A 80 -40.93 -15.71 -2.19
CA THR A 80 -40.87 -16.97 -1.45
C THR A 80 -40.46 -18.10 -2.39
N VAL A 81 -39.16 -18.19 -2.68
CA VAL A 81 -38.49 -19.44 -3.09
C VAL A 81 -37.52 -19.84 -1.97
N GLU A 82 -38.11 -20.48 -0.96
CA GLU A 82 -37.65 -21.73 -0.35
C GLU A 82 -37.20 -22.70 -1.47
N GLU A 83 -36.21 -23.59 -1.39
CA GLU A 83 -35.55 -24.27 -0.29
C GLU A 83 -34.47 -25.20 -0.90
N SER A 84 -33.47 -25.57 -0.10
CA SER A 84 -32.42 -26.63 -0.22
C SER A 84 -31.02 -26.03 0.01
N ILE A 85 -30.57 -25.85 1.26
CA ILE A 85 -30.08 -26.90 2.19
C ILE A 85 -29.27 -27.95 1.44
N THR A 86 -27.94 -27.96 1.61
CA THR A 86 -27.17 -29.15 2.04
C THR A 86 -25.78 -28.73 2.53
N VAL A 87 -25.49 -29.17 3.76
CA VAL A 87 -24.24 -29.11 4.50
C VAL A 87 -23.35 -30.29 4.07
N GLU A 88 -22.04 -30.09 3.85
CA GLU A 88 -20.93 -30.85 4.50
C GLU A 88 -19.60 -30.79 3.72
N PRO A 89 -18.45 -30.91 4.44
CA PRO A 89 -17.10 -30.78 3.91
C PRO A 89 -16.49 -32.14 3.54
N ALA A 90 -15.91 -32.26 2.35
CA ALA A 90 -15.01 -33.37 2.04
C ALA A 90 -14.01 -32.96 0.94
N SER A 91 -12.75 -32.78 1.32
CA SER A 91 -11.61 -32.82 0.40
C SER A 91 -10.50 -33.55 1.14
N PRO A 92 -10.08 -34.73 0.66
CA PRO A 92 -8.75 -34.74 0.06
C PRO A 92 -8.63 -35.70 -1.14
N PRO A 93 -7.81 -35.35 -2.13
CA PRO A 93 -7.03 -36.34 -2.87
C PRO A 93 -5.56 -36.25 -2.48
N LYS A 94 -5.04 -37.40 -2.02
CA LYS A 94 -3.66 -37.85 -2.22
C LYS A 94 -3.29 -37.75 -3.71
N GLU A 95 -2.01 -37.54 -4.04
CA GLU A 95 -1.22 -38.45 -4.89
C GLU A 95 0.24 -37.96 -5.07
N SER A 96 1.17 -38.93 -5.04
CA SER A 96 2.47 -39.02 -5.74
C SER A 96 3.57 -37.99 -5.40
N GLU A 97 4.63 -38.35 -4.66
CA GLU A 97 5.76 -39.24 -5.00
C GLU A 97 6.71 -38.70 -6.10
N GLN A 98 8.00 -38.73 -5.76
CA GLN A 98 9.18 -38.36 -6.53
C GLN A 98 9.35 -39.24 -7.81
N PRO A 99 10.22 -38.87 -8.77
CA PRO A 99 11.67 -39.15 -8.64
C PRO A 99 12.61 -38.07 -9.21
N LEU A 100 13.86 -38.13 -8.75
CA LEU A 100 15.07 -37.53 -9.34
C LEU A 100 15.22 -37.90 -10.83
N PRO A 101 15.95 -37.08 -11.61
CA PRO A 101 17.26 -37.59 -12.05
C PRO A 101 18.39 -36.54 -12.08
N SER A 102 19.55 -36.96 -11.56
CA SER A 102 20.88 -36.53 -12.02
C SER A 102 21.22 -37.38 -13.26
N PRO A 103 21.84 -36.82 -14.31
CA PRO A 103 23.30 -36.95 -14.41
C PRO A 103 24.02 -35.77 -15.09
N ALA A 104 25.24 -35.49 -14.63
CA ALA A 104 26.30 -34.88 -15.44
C ALA A 104 26.82 -35.93 -16.45
N PRO A 105 27.36 -35.53 -17.62
CA PRO A 105 28.78 -35.24 -17.67
C PRO A 105 29.20 -34.09 -18.63
N ALA A 106 30.48 -33.73 -18.47
CA ALA A 106 31.31 -32.78 -19.20
C ALA A 106 31.14 -32.72 -20.72
N VAL A 107 31.38 -31.54 -21.32
CA VAL A 107 32.33 -31.30 -22.45
C VAL A 107 32.51 -29.78 -22.69
N ALA A 108 33.78 -29.41 -22.88
CA ALA A 108 34.35 -28.27 -23.62
C ALA A 108 34.22 -26.83 -23.08
N ALA A 109 35.36 -26.36 -22.59
CA ALA A 109 35.79 -24.98 -22.57
C ALA A 109 35.90 -24.36 -23.97
N PRO A 110 35.50 -23.09 -24.14
CA PRO A 110 36.15 -22.15 -25.03
C PRO A 110 37.04 -21.17 -24.22
N PRO A 111 38.02 -20.52 -24.88
CA PRO A 111 39.20 -19.95 -24.25
C PRO A 111 38.92 -18.68 -23.44
N ALA A 112 39.80 -18.48 -22.46
CA ALA A 112 39.91 -17.30 -21.63
C ALA A 112 39.89 -15.98 -22.43
N PRO A 113 38.98 -15.04 -22.11
CA PRO A 113 39.29 -13.63 -22.27
C PRO A 113 40.27 -13.25 -21.15
N GLU A 114 41.49 -13.00 -21.61
CA GLU A 114 42.47 -12.04 -21.10
C GLU A 114 41.93 -11.05 -20.04
N PRO A 115 42.70 -10.77 -18.96
CA PRO A 115 42.24 -9.95 -17.85
C PRO A 115 42.08 -8.49 -18.29
N GLU A 116 40.84 -8.10 -18.62
CA GLU A 116 40.49 -6.69 -18.70
C GLU A 116 40.78 -6.01 -17.35
N PRO A 117 41.40 -4.82 -17.36
CA PRO A 117 41.82 -4.15 -16.15
C PRO A 117 40.61 -3.86 -15.28
N ALA A 118 40.80 -4.08 -13.97
CA ALA A 118 39.88 -3.82 -12.87
C ALA A 118 38.89 -2.67 -13.18
N PRO A 119 37.59 -2.82 -12.89
CA PRO A 119 36.60 -1.78 -13.18
C PRO A 119 37.08 -0.49 -12.54
N ALA A 120 37.63 0.39 -13.37
CA ALA A 120 37.95 1.76 -13.01
C ALA A 120 36.71 2.25 -12.30
N VAL A 121 36.94 2.77 -11.09
CA VAL A 121 35.93 3.25 -10.16
C VAL A 121 35.17 4.34 -10.89
N GLN A 122 34.19 3.95 -11.72
CA GLN A 122 33.39 4.88 -12.50
C GLN A 122 32.77 5.75 -11.45
N SER A 123 33.22 7.00 -11.46
CA SER A 123 32.89 7.97 -10.46
C SER A 123 31.37 8.00 -10.37
N GLU A 124 30.84 8.17 -9.17
CA GLU A 124 29.40 8.13 -8.95
C GLU A 124 28.65 9.13 -9.87
N GLU A 125 29.36 10.17 -10.29
CA GLU A 125 28.95 11.19 -11.25
C GLU A 125 28.70 10.61 -12.64
N ASP A 126 29.60 9.79 -13.17
CA ASP A 126 29.46 9.17 -14.50
C ASP A 126 28.26 8.23 -14.56
N LYS A 127 28.05 7.44 -13.49
CA LYS A 127 26.89 6.55 -13.38
C LYS A 127 25.58 7.32 -13.34
N ARG A 128 25.56 8.46 -12.65
CA ARG A 128 24.40 9.36 -12.61
C ARG A 128 24.17 10.04 -13.96
N LYS A 129 25.23 10.43 -14.67
CA LYS A 129 25.15 11.06 -16.00
C LYS A 129 24.67 10.08 -17.06
N ALA A 130 25.18 8.85 -17.04
CA ALA A 130 24.69 7.75 -17.88
C ALA A 130 23.22 7.41 -17.60
N ARG A 131 22.81 7.42 -16.32
CA ARG A 131 21.40 7.26 -15.95
C ARG A 131 20.56 8.43 -16.49
N ALA A 132 20.95 9.67 -16.25
CA ALA A 132 20.24 10.84 -16.74
C ALA A 132 20.05 10.78 -18.26
N ALA A 133 21.09 10.40 -19.00
CA ALA A 133 21.02 10.16 -20.44
C ALA A 133 20.03 9.02 -20.82
N ARG A 134 20.03 7.89 -20.10
CA ARG A 134 19.08 6.79 -20.34
C ARG A 134 17.62 7.19 -20.11
N PHE A 135 17.38 8.09 -19.16
CA PHE A 135 16.04 8.56 -18.82
C PHE A 135 15.67 9.87 -19.52
N GLY A 136 16.53 10.42 -20.38
CA GLY A 136 16.31 11.71 -21.06
C GLY A 136 16.15 12.89 -20.09
N THR A 137 16.65 12.76 -18.86
CA THR A 137 16.56 13.82 -17.86
C THR A 137 17.84 14.66 -17.87
N ALA A 138 17.69 15.97 -17.68
CA ALA A 138 18.83 16.85 -17.52
C ALA A 138 19.63 16.40 -16.27
N TYR A 139 20.94 16.17 -16.44
CA TYR A 139 21.84 15.88 -15.34
C TYR A 139 21.92 17.12 -14.44
N VAL A 140 21.26 17.05 -13.28
CA VAL A 140 21.36 18.08 -12.24
C VAL A 140 22.55 17.74 -11.36
N GLU A 141 23.61 18.54 -11.47
CA GLU A 141 24.76 18.47 -10.60
C GLU A 141 24.30 18.63 -9.14
N PRO A 142 24.71 17.74 -8.22
CA PRO A 142 24.31 17.84 -6.83
C PRO A 142 24.97 19.08 -6.20
N VAL A 143 24.29 20.23 -6.28
CA VAL A 143 24.64 21.42 -5.51
C VAL A 143 24.69 20.99 -4.05
N GLN A 144 25.88 21.09 -3.43
CA GLN A 144 26.10 20.77 -2.03
C GLN A 144 25.11 21.57 -1.19
N LYS A 145 24.01 20.91 -0.79
CA LYS A 145 23.02 21.50 0.10
C LYS A 145 23.70 21.65 1.45
N GLN A 146 24.23 22.85 1.69
CA GLN A 146 24.51 23.35 3.02
C GLN A 146 23.32 23.01 3.93
N PRO A 147 23.54 22.47 5.14
CA PRO A 147 22.46 22.06 6.03
C PRO A 147 21.70 23.31 6.49
N LYS A 148 20.72 23.74 5.70
CA LYS A 148 19.66 24.60 6.18
C LYS A 148 18.98 23.79 7.27
N LYS A 149 19.25 24.16 8.52
CA LYS A 149 18.51 23.68 9.70
C LYS A 149 17.04 23.65 9.29
N ALA A 150 16.47 22.45 9.21
CA ALA A 150 15.06 22.27 8.91
C ALA A 150 14.30 23.10 9.94
N ALA A 151 13.75 24.23 9.49
CA ALA A 151 12.95 25.10 10.31
C ALA A 151 11.68 24.32 10.68
N GLY A 152 11.63 23.86 11.93
CA GLY A 152 10.39 23.64 12.66
C GLY A 152 9.44 22.56 12.13
N GLU A 153 9.92 21.33 11.89
CA GLU A 153 8.98 20.21 12.02
C GLU A 153 8.56 20.15 13.49
N LYS A 154 7.26 20.40 13.74
CA LYS A 154 6.67 20.31 15.07
C LYS A 154 6.97 18.91 15.64
N PRO A 155 7.36 18.81 16.92
CA PRO A 155 7.82 17.55 17.52
C PRO A 155 6.80 16.41 17.37
N ASP A 156 5.51 16.72 17.24
CA ASP A 156 4.45 15.73 17.10
C ASP A 156 4.41 15.07 15.72
N ILE A 157 4.80 15.77 14.65
CA ILE A 157 4.91 15.17 13.31
C ILE A 157 6.07 14.17 13.28
N LEU A 158 7.17 14.51 13.94
CA LEU A 158 8.33 13.63 14.09
C LEU A 158 8.00 12.40 14.92
N LYS A 159 7.24 12.55 16.03
CA LYS A 159 6.77 11.43 16.84
C LYS A 159 5.82 10.52 16.07
N ALA A 160 4.80 11.09 15.41
CA ALA A 160 3.85 10.31 14.61
C ALA A 160 4.55 9.58 13.45
N ARG A 161 5.60 10.17 12.86
CA ARG A 161 6.44 9.51 11.88
C ARG A 161 7.24 8.38 12.51
N ALA A 162 7.88 8.62 13.64
CA ALA A 162 8.66 7.61 14.35
C ALA A 162 7.79 6.40 14.73
N GLU A 163 6.57 6.64 15.24
CA GLU A 163 5.57 5.61 15.52
C GLU A 163 5.13 4.86 14.26
N ARG A 164 4.85 5.57 13.16
CA ARG A 164 4.50 4.94 11.87
C ARG A 164 5.60 4.02 11.33
N PHE A 165 6.86 4.40 11.54
CA PHE A 165 8.01 3.62 11.09
C PHE A 165 8.54 2.68 12.17
N GLY A 166 7.83 2.50 13.29
CA GLY A 166 8.23 1.61 14.38
C GLY A 166 9.53 2.01 15.08
N PHE A 167 10.03 3.22 14.85
CA PHE A 167 11.14 3.79 15.61
C PHE A 167 10.57 4.34 16.91
N VAL A 168 10.48 3.49 17.92
CA VAL A 168 10.38 3.98 19.30
C VAL A 168 11.63 4.81 19.57
N ALA A 169 11.47 6.14 19.56
CA ALA A 169 12.50 7.07 19.98
C ALA A 169 12.69 6.89 21.48
N SER A 170 13.47 5.88 21.88
CA SER A 170 13.98 5.79 23.24
C SER A 170 14.79 7.05 23.49
N VAL A 171 14.25 7.87 24.38
CA VAL A 171 14.90 9.06 24.91
C VAL A 171 16.13 8.59 25.70
N ALA A 172 17.25 8.43 25.01
CA ALA A 172 18.55 8.27 25.64
C ALA A 172 19.59 9.05 24.83
N LYS A 173 20.13 10.08 25.48
CA LYS A 173 21.32 10.84 25.10
C LYS A 173 22.39 9.96 24.47
N GLY A 174 23.02 10.47 23.41
CA GLY A 174 24.42 10.16 23.13
C GLY A 174 24.69 9.67 21.71
N ARG A 175 25.48 10.47 20.99
CA ARG A 175 26.37 10.02 19.91
C ARG A 175 27.03 8.70 20.33
N GLY A 176 26.63 7.60 19.70
CA GLY A 176 27.25 6.30 19.89
C GLY A 176 26.75 5.38 18.80
N LYS A 177 27.68 4.74 18.08
CA LYS A 177 27.41 3.76 17.04
C LYS A 177 26.35 2.78 17.56
N ARG A 178 25.21 2.65 16.85
CA ARG A 178 24.12 1.74 17.24
C ARG A 178 24.67 0.32 17.24
N THR A 179 25.04 -0.20 18.40
CA THR A 179 25.22 -1.62 18.60
C THR A 179 23.84 -2.25 18.45
N ALA A 180 23.76 -3.24 17.55
CA ALA A 180 22.51 -3.95 17.31
C ALA A 180 22.00 -4.59 18.62
N PRO A 181 20.68 -4.68 18.82
CA PRO A 181 20.11 -5.43 19.92
C PRO A 181 20.72 -6.83 19.95
N VAL A 182 21.25 -7.23 21.11
CA VAL A 182 21.74 -8.58 21.37
C VAL A 182 20.50 -9.48 21.51
N GLU A 183 19.90 -9.76 20.36
CA GLU A 183 18.89 -10.79 20.22
C GLU A 183 19.63 -12.10 20.07
N ASN A 184 19.22 -13.09 20.86
CA ASN A 184 19.85 -14.40 20.94
C ASN A 184 19.58 -15.14 19.62
N VAL A 185 20.34 -14.81 18.57
CA VAL A 185 20.18 -15.38 17.22
C VAL A 185 20.52 -16.86 17.30
N ASP A 186 19.54 -17.69 16.98
CA ASP A 186 19.64 -19.14 16.84
C ASP A 186 20.89 -19.52 16.02
N PRO A 187 21.75 -20.46 16.47
CA PRO A 187 22.99 -20.84 15.78
C PRO A 187 22.86 -21.04 14.27
N GLU A 188 21.72 -21.56 13.79
CA GLU A 188 21.47 -21.78 12.36
C GLU A 188 21.32 -20.46 11.56
N GLU A 189 20.70 -19.43 12.14
CA GLU A 189 20.55 -18.13 11.49
C GLU A 189 21.89 -17.38 11.42
N GLN A 190 22.77 -17.56 12.42
CA GLN A 190 24.12 -16.98 12.38
C GLN A 190 24.94 -17.52 11.21
N GLU A 191 24.84 -18.81 10.89
CA GLU A 191 25.52 -19.38 9.73
C GLU A 191 24.95 -18.87 8.41
N ARG A 192 23.62 -18.74 8.30
CA ARG A 192 22.97 -18.13 7.12
C ARG A 192 23.41 -16.69 6.93
N ARG A 193 23.58 -15.94 8.03
CA ARG A 193 24.09 -14.57 8.02
C ARG A 193 25.58 -14.51 7.65
N ARG A 194 26.41 -15.47 8.10
CA ARG A 194 27.82 -15.60 7.69
C ARG A 194 27.95 -15.91 6.20
N LYS A 195 27.22 -16.91 5.68
CA LYS A 195 27.20 -17.24 4.25
C LYS A 195 26.75 -16.06 3.38
N ARG A 196 25.80 -15.27 3.86
CA ARG A 196 25.41 -14.02 3.19
C ARG A 196 26.54 -12.99 3.27
N ALA A 197 27.15 -12.78 4.42
CA ALA A 197 28.24 -11.81 4.55
C ALA A 197 29.44 -12.15 3.62
N GLU A 198 29.80 -13.43 3.50
CA GLU A 198 30.84 -13.90 2.57
C GLU A 198 30.45 -13.69 1.11
N ARG A 199 29.22 -14.04 0.73
CA ARG A 199 28.72 -13.80 -0.64
C ARG A 199 28.68 -12.33 -1.02
N PHE A 200 28.39 -11.47 -0.05
CA PHE A 200 28.20 -10.04 -0.27
C PHE A 200 29.42 -9.19 0.12
N GLY A 201 30.53 -9.81 0.53
CA GLY A 201 31.75 -9.10 0.96
C GLY A 201 31.52 -8.12 2.12
N LEU A 202 30.49 -8.35 2.94
CA LEU A 202 30.15 -7.46 4.05
C LEU A 202 31.02 -7.79 5.27
N PRO A 203 31.67 -6.81 5.90
CA PRO A 203 32.39 -7.05 7.15
C PRO A 203 31.39 -7.46 8.23
N LEU A 204 31.53 -8.67 8.76
CA LEU A 204 30.83 -9.12 9.96
C LEU A 204 31.36 -8.27 11.13
N SER A 205 30.68 -7.17 11.44
CA SER A 205 31.06 -6.25 12.52
C SER A 205 30.90 -6.96 13.88
N GLY A 206 31.97 -7.62 14.31
CA GLY A 206 32.07 -8.36 15.57
C GLY A 206 33.51 -8.75 15.95
N LYS A 207 34.52 -8.10 15.35
CA LYS A 207 35.93 -8.19 15.77
C LYS A 207 36.59 -6.82 15.66
N ALA A 208 36.65 -6.12 16.80
CA ALA A 208 37.78 -5.32 17.28
C ALA A 208 37.39 -4.82 18.68
#